data_AF-A0A924SQA9-F1
#
_entry.id   AF-A0A924SQA9-F1
#
_cell.length_a   1.000
_cell.length_b   1.000
_cell.length_c   1.000
_cell.angle_alpha   90.00
_cell.angle_beta   90.00
_cell.angle_gamma   90.00
#
_symmetry.space_group_name_H-M   'P 1'
#
loop_
_entity.id
_entity.type
_entity.pdbx_description
1 polymer ?
#
loop_
_entity_poly.entity_id
_entity_poly.type
_entity_poly.pdbx_seq_one_letter_code
_entity_poly.pdbx_strand_id
1 'polypeptide(L)'
;MDQLKLRTLVFEKTGVKIDVDDPVFALVALNEAVLAEAVERHVALLDEATAVLAEQAQALQAAASVCGYNGAVRPAAPAAAMAHATAASGDQRAIAFAAGAAVLGALLVLLGQAMFFTIPPAPASTVIAKELTPEQAQAIRTGEKMAKIVQKLDPKTRNAIQAEMQKP
;
A
#
# COMPACT_ATOMS: atom_id res chain seq x y z
N MET A 1 17.56 -15.05 8.64
CA MET A 1 16.60 -16.14 8.26
C MET A 1 17.40 -17.31 7.71
N ASP A 2 16.93 -18.55 7.88
CA ASP A 2 17.61 -19.77 7.38
C ASP A 2 17.36 -19.96 5.86
N GLN A 3 18.43 -20.22 5.10
CA GLN A 3 18.38 -20.34 3.63
C GLN A 3 17.54 -21.54 3.17
N LEU A 4 17.55 -22.64 3.91
CA LEU A 4 16.73 -23.82 3.58
C LEU A 4 15.24 -23.52 3.71
N LYS A 5 14.87 -22.68 4.69
CA LYS A 5 13.49 -22.23 4.90
C LYS A 5 13.03 -21.31 3.78
N LEU A 6 13.90 -20.39 3.34
CA LEU A 6 13.62 -19.52 2.18
C LEU A 6 13.44 -20.33 0.90
N ARG A 7 14.27 -21.36 0.67
CA ARG A 7 14.14 -22.24 -0.51
C ARG A 7 12.80 -22.95 -0.56
N THR A 8 12.37 -23.52 0.57
CA THR A 8 11.04 -24.16 0.67
C THR A 8 9.92 -23.15 0.43
N LEU A 9 10.04 -21.95 0.98
CA LEU A 9 9.03 -20.90 0.85
C LEU A 9 8.92 -20.36 -0.59
N VAL A 10 10.06 -20.22 -1.29
CA VAL A 10 10.09 -19.87 -2.72
C VAL A 10 9.47 -20.97 -3.56
N PHE A 11 9.79 -22.24 -3.27
CA PHE A 11 9.16 -23.38 -3.95
C PHE A 11 7.64 -23.44 -3.71
N GLU A 12 7.17 -23.24 -2.47
CA GLU A 12 5.74 -23.24 -2.16
C GLU A 12 4.99 -22.10 -2.85
N LYS A 13 5.58 -20.90 -2.92
CA LYS A 13 4.94 -19.72 -3.52
C LYS A 13 5.00 -19.72 -5.05
N THR A 14 6.05 -20.24 -5.64
CA THR A 14 6.28 -20.15 -7.09
C THR A 14 6.07 -21.48 -7.82
N GLY A 15 6.07 -22.60 -7.11
CA GLY A 15 6.09 -23.95 -7.67
C GLY A 15 7.42 -24.32 -8.35
N VAL A 16 8.41 -23.40 -8.37
CA VAL A 16 9.68 -23.59 -9.06
C VAL A 16 10.74 -24.06 -8.06
N LYS A 17 11.41 -25.18 -8.38
CA LYS A 17 12.58 -25.63 -7.63
C LYS A 17 13.77 -24.78 -8.05
N ILE A 18 14.24 -23.94 -7.15
CA ILE A 18 15.39 -23.07 -7.35
C ILE A 18 16.51 -23.56 -6.43
N ASP A 19 17.69 -23.76 -6.99
CA ASP A 19 18.88 -24.15 -6.24
C ASP A 19 19.46 -22.97 -5.47
N VAL A 20 20.25 -23.25 -4.43
CA VAL A 20 20.84 -22.20 -3.57
C VAL A 20 21.87 -21.35 -4.33
N ASP A 21 22.53 -21.95 -5.31
CA ASP A 21 23.53 -21.28 -6.16
C ASP A 21 22.89 -20.53 -7.35
N ASP A 22 21.57 -20.56 -7.48
CA ASP A 22 20.85 -19.86 -8.55
C ASP A 22 20.88 -18.33 -8.28
N PRO A 23 21.24 -17.50 -9.28
CA PRO A 23 21.20 -16.05 -9.12
C PRO A 23 19.83 -15.50 -8.71
N VAL A 24 18.73 -16.16 -9.10
CA VAL A 24 17.37 -15.78 -8.68
C VAL A 24 17.18 -16.01 -7.18
N PHE A 25 17.69 -17.13 -6.64
CA PHE A 25 17.62 -17.41 -5.22
C PHE A 25 18.46 -16.41 -4.41
N ALA A 26 19.65 -16.06 -4.91
CA ALA A 26 20.51 -15.05 -4.29
C ALA A 26 19.81 -13.69 -4.18
N LEU A 27 19.08 -13.26 -5.21
CA LEU A 27 18.31 -12.02 -5.17
C LEU A 27 17.16 -12.06 -4.16
N VAL A 28 16.43 -13.17 -4.10
CA VAL A 28 15.36 -13.34 -3.11
C VAL A 28 15.94 -13.33 -1.69
N ALA A 29 17.03 -14.06 -1.46
CA ALA A 29 17.70 -14.09 -0.16
C ALA A 29 18.25 -12.71 0.24
N LEU A 30 18.80 -11.96 -0.71
CA LEU A 30 19.27 -10.59 -0.48
C LEU A 30 18.12 -9.65 -0.14
N ASN A 31 17.02 -9.69 -0.90
CA ASN A 31 15.85 -8.86 -0.63
C ASN A 31 15.27 -9.17 0.75
N GLU A 32 15.16 -10.43 1.13
CA GLU A 32 14.67 -10.85 2.45
C GLU A 32 15.60 -10.39 3.57
N ALA A 33 16.92 -10.46 3.38
CA ALA A 33 17.89 -9.96 4.35
C ALA A 33 17.80 -8.43 4.53
N VAL A 34 17.73 -7.68 3.42
CA VAL A 34 17.59 -6.22 3.44
C VAL A 34 16.27 -5.79 4.05
N LEU A 35 15.17 -6.48 3.74
CA LEU A 35 13.85 -6.20 4.33
C LEU A 35 13.86 -6.49 5.84
N ALA A 36 14.45 -7.59 6.28
CA ALA A 36 14.57 -7.90 7.70
C ALA A 36 15.35 -6.82 8.45
N GLU A 37 16.49 -6.38 7.91
CA GLU A 37 17.31 -5.32 8.51
C GLU A 37 16.57 -3.97 8.52
N ALA A 38 15.87 -3.62 7.45
CA ALA A 38 15.09 -2.40 7.37
C ALA A 38 13.96 -2.37 8.40
N VAL A 39 13.25 -3.49 8.57
CA VAL A 39 12.19 -3.65 9.58
C VAL A 39 12.77 -3.55 10.98
N GLU A 40 13.91 -4.19 11.25
CA GLU A 40 14.57 -4.13 12.56
C GLU A 40 14.98 -2.68 12.91
N ARG A 41 15.57 -1.95 11.98
CA ARG A 41 15.88 -0.52 12.17
C ARG A 41 14.63 0.32 12.42
N HIS A 42 13.52 0.05 11.72
CA HIS A 42 12.28 0.78 11.94
C HIS A 42 11.64 0.47 13.29
N VAL A 43 11.66 -0.79 13.73
CA VAL A 43 11.16 -1.16 15.07
C VAL A 43 11.98 -0.47 16.15
N ALA A 44 13.30 -0.47 16.04
CA ALA A 44 14.17 0.23 16.99
C ALA A 44 13.85 1.74 17.08
N LEU A 45 13.63 2.41 15.93
CA LEU A 45 13.24 3.82 15.89
C LEU A 45 11.84 4.06 16.51
N LEU A 46 10.89 3.16 16.27
CA LEU A 46 9.56 3.23 16.87
C LEU A 46 9.60 3.03 18.39
N ASP A 47 10.42 2.10 18.87
CA ASP A 47 10.59 1.85 20.31
C ASP A 47 11.20 3.08 21.00
N GLU A 48 12.20 3.72 20.39
CA GLU A 48 12.77 4.97 20.89
C GLU A 48 11.74 6.11 20.91
N ALA A 49 10.99 6.31 19.83
CA ALA A 49 9.94 7.32 19.76
C ALA A 49 8.81 7.05 20.79
N THR A 50 8.48 5.78 21.01
CA THR A 50 7.47 5.35 21.98
C THR A 50 7.96 5.59 23.42
N ALA A 51 9.24 5.35 23.71
CA ALA A 51 9.83 5.65 25.01
C ALA A 51 9.78 7.16 25.31
N VAL A 52 10.14 8.00 24.33
CA VAL A 52 10.06 9.46 24.46
C VAL A 52 8.61 9.93 24.66
N LEU A 53 7.66 9.35 23.94
CA LEU A 53 6.24 9.69 24.11
C LEU A 53 5.71 9.25 25.48
N ALA A 54 6.14 8.09 25.99
CA ALA A 54 5.77 7.61 27.32
C ALA A 54 6.31 8.52 28.43
N GLU A 55 7.56 9.00 28.29
CA GLU A 55 8.14 9.98 29.22
C GLU A 55 7.35 11.30 29.20
N GLN A 56 7.00 11.81 28.02
CA GLN A 56 6.19 13.02 27.89
C GLN A 56 4.79 12.84 28.49
N ALA A 57 4.14 11.70 28.25
CA ALA A 57 2.84 11.40 28.83
C ALA A 57 2.90 11.34 30.37
N GLN A 58 3.95 10.74 30.91
CA GLN A 58 4.16 10.67 32.36
C GLN A 58 4.46 12.05 32.96
N ALA A 59 5.26 12.88 32.29
CA ALA A 59 5.50 14.26 32.69
C ALA A 59 4.21 15.09 32.68
N LEU A 60 3.36 14.91 31.67
CA LEU A 60 2.05 15.56 31.58
C LEU A 60 1.11 15.11 32.71
N GLN A 61 1.11 13.80 33.03
CA GLN A 61 0.28 13.23 34.10
C GLN A 61 0.77 13.66 35.50
N ALA A 62 2.08 13.79 35.68
CA ALA A 62 2.67 14.36 36.89
C ALA A 62 2.31 15.85 37.02
N ALA A 63 2.40 16.63 35.95
CA ALA A 63 1.97 18.03 35.94
C ALA A 63 0.47 18.18 36.22
N ALA A 64 -0.38 17.30 35.69
CA ALA A 64 -1.82 17.26 35.98
C ALA A 64 -2.12 16.91 37.45
N SER A 65 -1.29 16.05 38.06
CA SER A 65 -1.41 15.68 39.49
C SER A 65 -0.97 16.82 40.42
N VAL A 66 0.07 17.59 40.05
CA VAL A 66 0.54 18.76 40.82
C VAL A 66 -0.45 19.92 40.73
N CYS A 67 -1.16 20.08 39.60
CA CYS A 67 -2.24 21.06 39.44
C CYS A 67 -3.56 20.67 40.12
N GLY A 68 -3.59 19.60 40.94
CA GLY A 68 -4.70 19.33 41.84
C GLY A 68 -6.00 18.89 41.17
N TYR A 69 -5.95 18.24 40.00
CA TYR A 69 -7.13 17.58 39.46
C TYR A 69 -7.37 16.25 40.18
N ASN A 70 -7.98 16.32 41.38
CA ASN A 70 -8.53 15.18 42.09
C ASN A 70 -9.80 14.66 41.39
N GLY A 71 -9.62 14.03 40.23
CA GLY A 71 -10.62 13.17 39.60
C GLY A 71 -10.37 11.74 40.06
N ALA A 72 -11.21 11.26 40.99
CA ALA A 72 -11.11 9.98 41.66
C ALA A 72 -10.71 8.77 40.78
N VAL A 73 -9.83 7.94 41.34
CA VAL A 73 -9.45 6.61 40.87
C VAL A 73 -10.70 5.75 40.63
N ARG A 74 -10.86 5.24 39.41
CA ARG A 74 -11.71 4.08 39.12
C ARG A 74 -10.98 3.17 38.12
N PRO A 75 -10.69 1.90 38.46
CA PRO A 75 -10.18 0.96 37.48
C PRO A 75 -11.37 0.40 36.70
N ALA A 76 -11.47 0.71 35.41
CA ALA A 76 -12.34 -0.01 34.49
C ALA A 76 -11.75 0.03 33.08
N ALA A 77 -11.77 -1.14 32.45
CA ALA A 77 -11.36 -1.54 31.11
C ALA A 77 -11.79 -0.58 29.96
N PRO A 78 -11.23 -0.73 28.73
CA PRO A 78 -11.21 0.32 27.74
C PRO A 78 -12.59 0.49 27.12
N ALA A 79 -13.27 1.56 27.49
CA ALA A 79 -14.38 2.10 26.74
C ALA A 79 -13.90 3.42 26.14
N ALA A 80 -13.89 3.47 24.81
CA ALA A 80 -13.76 4.70 24.05
C ALA A 80 -14.71 5.76 24.64
N ALA A 81 -14.15 6.74 25.33
CA ALA A 81 -14.92 7.84 25.90
C ALA A 81 -14.39 9.11 25.25
N MET A 82 -15.08 9.53 24.19
CA MET A 82 -15.11 10.93 23.77
C MET A 82 -15.49 11.77 25.00
N ALA A 83 -14.50 12.44 25.59
CA ALA A 83 -14.75 13.40 26.64
C ALA A 83 -15.32 14.67 25.99
N HIS A 84 -16.64 14.75 25.89
CA HIS A 84 -17.33 16.03 25.82
C HIS A 84 -17.16 16.73 27.17
N ALA A 85 -16.18 17.64 27.23
CA ALA A 85 -16.10 18.63 28.30
C ALA A 85 -17.21 19.67 28.07
N THR A 86 -18.15 19.71 29.00
CA THR A 86 -19.26 20.67 29.02
C THR A 86 -18.76 22.09 29.29
N ALA A 87 -18.91 22.93 28.25
CA ALA A 87 -19.18 24.36 28.20
C ALA A 87 -18.94 25.23 29.45
N ALA A 88 -17.96 26.13 29.34
CA ALA A 88 -17.98 27.42 30.01
C ALA A 88 -17.36 28.49 29.07
N SER A 89 -18.21 29.15 28.29
CA SER A 89 -17.98 30.46 27.64
C SER A 89 -16.67 30.70 26.86
N GLY A 90 -16.00 29.65 26.40
CA GLY A 90 -14.83 29.68 25.51
C GLY A 90 -15.01 28.87 24.22
N ASP A 91 -16.20 28.31 24.02
CA ASP A 91 -16.48 27.24 23.06
C ASP A 91 -16.14 27.60 21.63
N GLN A 92 -16.40 28.83 21.18
CA GLN A 92 -16.09 29.19 19.80
C GLN A 92 -14.59 29.19 19.51
N ARG A 93 -13.76 29.64 20.47
CA ARG A 93 -12.30 29.59 20.31
C ARG A 93 -11.80 28.15 20.45
N ALA A 94 -12.32 27.39 21.40
CA ALA A 94 -11.96 25.99 21.59
C ALA A 94 -12.32 25.14 20.35
N ILE A 95 -13.51 25.35 19.77
CA ILE A 95 -13.96 24.71 18.53
C ILE A 95 -13.10 25.17 17.35
N ALA A 96 -12.76 26.47 17.25
CA ALA A 96 -11.88 26.97 16.20
C ALA A 96 -10.46 26.40 16.29
N PHE A 97 -9.91 26.26 17.50
CA PHE A 97 -8.61 25.63 17.72
C PHE A 97 -8.65 24.12 17.43
N ALA A 98 -9.69 23.42 17.87
CA ALA A 98 -9.86 22.00 17.59
C ALA A 98 -10.06 21.72 16.10
N ALA A 99 -10.89 22.52 15.43
CA ALA A 99 -11.09 22.42 13.98
C ALA A 99 -9.81 22.79 13.21
N GLY A 100 -9.11 23.85 13.63
CA GLY A 100 -7.84 24.24 13.04
C GLY A 100 -6.76 23.16 13.20
N ALA A 101 -6.63 22.59 14.39
CA ALA A 101 -5.69 21.49 14.65
C ALA A 101 -6.04 20.23 13.84
N ALA A 102 -7.32 19.90 13.72
CA ALA A 102 -7.77 18.76 12.91
C ALA A 102 -7.47 18.96 11.41
N VAL A 103 -7.74 20.16 10.87
CA VAL A 103 -7.45 20.49 9.47
C VAL A 103 -5.94 20.51 9.21
N LEU A 104 -5.16 21.12 10.10
CA LEU A 104 -3.70 21.18 9.97
C LEU A 104 -3.08 19.79 10.09
N GLY A 105 -3.57 18.95 11.01
CA GLY A 105 -3.19 17.54 11.12
C GLY A 105 -3.52 16.75 9.86
N ALA A 106 -4.73 16.92 9.31
CA ALA A 106 -5.12 16.27 8.05
C ALA A 106 -4.23 16.71 6.87
N LEU A 107 -3.89 18.00 6.79
CA LEU A 107 -2.99 18.53 5.77
C LEU A 107 -1.57 17.98 5.92
N LEU A 108 -1.04 17.89 7.14
CA LEU A 108 0.28 17.30 7.39
C LEU A 108 0.32 15.81 7.05
N VAL A 109 -0.74 15.07 7.35
CA VAL A 109 -0.85 13.65 6.97
C VAL A 109 -0.93 13.49 5.47
N LEU A 110 -1.74 14.29 4.77
CA LEU A 110 -1.82 14.26 3.30
C LEU A 110 -0.52 14.68 2.63
N LEU A 111 0.18 15.68 3.18
CA LEU A 111 1.47 16.16 2.66
C LEU A 111 2.58 15.15 2.92
N GLY A 112 2.59 14.53 4.11
CA GLY A 112 3.45 13.39 4.43
C GLY A 112 3.19 12.22 3.49
N GLN A 113 1.92 11.86 3.26
CA GLN A 113 1.57 10.85 2.28
C GLN A 113 2.01 11.22 0.87
N ALA A 114 1.88 12.48 0.43
CA ALA A 114 2.34 12.90 -0.89
C ALA A 114 3.88 12.83 -1.03
N MET A 115 4.62 13.13 0.03
CA MET A 115 6.08 13.09 0.08
C MET A 115 6.64 11.66 0.15
N PHE A 116 5.97 10.74 0.87
CA PHE A 116 6.42 9.35 1.03
C PHE A 116 5.79 8.38 0.02
N PHE A 117 4.61 8.71 -0.52
CA PHE A 117 3.92 7.98 -1.60
C PHE A 117 3.90 8.79 -2.90
N THR A 118 4.96 9.54 -3.19
CA THR A 118 5.24 9.87 -4.59
C THR A 118 5.51 8.54 -5.28
N ILE A 119 4.45 7.93 -5.82
CA ILE A 119 4.56 6.80 -6.74
C ILE A 119 5.51 7.31 -7.83
N PRO A 120 6.75 6.78 -7.95
CA PRO A 120 7.57 7.12 -9.10
C PRO A 120 6.74 6.83 -10.34
N PRO A 121 6.66 7.75 -11.33
CA PRO A 121 5.94 7.46 -12.56
C PRO A 121 6.44 6.10 -13.03
N ALA A 122 5.49 5.17 -13.20
CA ALA A 122 5.80 3.81 -13.61
C ALA A 122 6.85 3.90 -14.73
N PRO A 123 8.00 3.22 -14.60
CA PRO A 123 9.01 3.29 -15.64
C PRO A 123 8.30 2.98 -16.94
N ALA A 124 8.33 3.94 -17.86
CA ALA A 124 7.79 3.75 -19.19
C ALA A 124 8.29 2.38 -19.64
N SER A 125 7.35 1.47 -19.85
CA SER A 125 7.69 0.14 -20.29
C SER A 125 8.50 0.32 -21.55
N THR A 126 9.82 0.15 -21.45
CA THR A 126 10.69 -0.07 -22.57
C THR A 126 10.39 -1.48 -23.05
N VAL A 127 9.14 -1.69 -23.50
CA VAL A 127 8.91 -2.56 -24.63
C VAL A 127 9.74 -1.92 -25.71
N ILE A 128 10.89 -2.53 -25.96
CA ILE A 128 11.65 -2.33 -27.19
C ILE A 128 10.61 -2.43 -28.30
N ALA A 129 10.16 -1.27 -28.77
CA ALA A 129 9.33 -1.14 -29.95
C ALA A 129 10.25 -1.56 -31.09
N LYS A 130 10.36 -2.88 -31.28
CA LYS A 130 10.66 -3.42 -32.58
C LYS A 130 9.53 -2.91 -33.44
N GLU A 131 9.82 -1.81 -34.14
CA GLU A 131 8.89 -1.07 -34.97
C GLU A 131 8.01 -2.08 -35.71
N LEU A 132 6.69 -1.96 -35.53
CA LEU A 132 5.75 -2.74 -36.32
C LEU A 132 6.10 -2.47 -37.78
N THR A 133 6.60 -3.49 -38.47
CA THR A 133 6.86 -3.37 -39.90
C THR A 133 5.56 -2.92 -40.58
N PRO A 134 5.62 -2.08 -41.62
CA PRO A 134 4.42 -1.55 -42.26
C PRO A 134 3.45 -2.66 -42.71
N GLU A 135 3.99 -3.84 -43.02
CA GLU A 135 3.23 -5.06 -43.31
C GLU A 135 2.43 -5.60 -42.10
N GLN A 136 2.97 -5.56 -40.88
CA GLN A 136 2.24 -5.99 -39.68
C GLN A 136 1.15 -5.00 -39.28
N ALA A 137 1.40 -3.69 -39.43
CA ALA A 137 0.37 -2.67 -39.22
C ALA A 137 -0.77 -2.83 -40.24
N GLN A 138 -0.45 -3.17 -41.48
CA GLN A 138 -1.45 -3.44 -42.52
C GLN A 138 -2.19 -4.75 -42.25
N ALA A 139 -1.52 -5.82 -41.81
CA ALA A 139 -2.13 -7.10 -41.46
C ALA A 139 -3.07 -7.02 -40.24
N ILE A 140 -2.81 -6.11 -39.30
CA ILE A 140 -3.72 -5.79 -38.19
C ILE A 140 -4.94 -5.03 -38.73
N ARG A 141 -4.76 -4.06 -39.63
CA ARG A 141 -5.86 -3.31 -40.26
C ARG A 141 -6.75 -4.16 -41.16
N THR A 142 -6.18 -5.08 -41.94
CA THR A 142 -6.95 -5.99 -42.81
C THR A 142 -7.54 -7.17 -42.06
N GLY A 143 -7.17 -7.40 -40.79
CA GLY A 143 -7.77 -8.43 -39.96
C GLY A 143 -7.57 -9.85 -40.49
N GLU A 144 -6.56 -10.11 -41.33
CA GLU A 144 -6.35 -11.42 -41.98
C GLU A 144 -6.26 -12.58 -40.97
N LYS A 145 -5.67 -12.34 -39.80
CA LYS A 145 -5.62 -13.34 -38.73
C LYS A 145 -7.02 -13.64 -38.18
N MET A 146 -7.88 -12.63 -38.01
CA MET A 146 -9.28 -12.83 -37.62
C MET A 146 -10.04 -13.57 -38.72
N ALA A 147 -9.86 -13.22 -40.00
CA ALA A 147 -10.52 -13.91 -41.11
C ALA A 147 -10.14 -15.41 -41.17
N LYS A 148 -8.86 -15.73 -40.98
CA LYS A 148 -8.37 -17.13 -40.90
C LYS A 148 -8.90 -17.88 -39.67
N ILE A 149 -9.04 -17.21 -38.53
CA ILE A 149 -9.62 -17.80 -37.33
C ILE A 149 -11.13 -18.04 -37.50
N VAL A 150 -11.86 -17.09 -38.09
CA VAL A 150 -13.29 -17.22 -38.42
C VAL A 150 -13.55 -18.37 -39.38
N GLN A 151 -12.68 -18.58 -40.39
CA GLN A 151 -12.80 -19.74 -41.27
C GLN A 151 -12.58 -21.09 -40.56
N LYS A 152 -11.76 -21.11 -39.51
CA LYS A 152 -11.50 -22.31 -38.68
C LYS A 152 -12.57 -22.55 -37.60
N LEU A 153 -13.48 -21.60 -37.39
CA LEU A 153 -14.58 -21.74 -36.45
C LEU A 153 -15.70 -22.63 -37.02
N ASP A 154 -16.43 -23.27 -36.11
CA ASP A 154 -17.57 -24.13 -36.41
C ASP A 154 -18.63 -23.38 -37.24
N PRO A 155 -19.29 -24.01 -38.25
CA PRO A 155 -20.32 -23.39 -39.07
C PRO A 155 -21.40 -22.64 -38.27
N LYS A 156 -21.79 -23.15 -37.09
CA LYS A 156 -22.81 -22.52 -36.25
C LYS A 156 -22.34 -21.17 -35.70
N THR A 157 -21.08 -21.08 -35.28
CA THR A 157 -20.49 -19.85 -34.73
C THR A 157 -20.20 -18.83 -35.83
N ARG A 158 -19.81 -19.28 -37.03
CA ARG A 158 -19.67 -18.40 -38.20
C ARG A 158 -20.97 -17.69 -38.56
N ASN A 159 -22.09 -18.42 -38.58
CA ASN A 159 -23.39 -17.85 -38.88
C ASN A 159 -23.87 -16.86 -37.81
N ALA A 160 -23.59 -17.14 -36.53
CA ALA A 160 -23.89 -16.21 -35.44
C ALA A 160 -23.10 -14.90 -35.55
N ILE A 161 -21.79 -14.98 -35.85
CA ILE A 161 -20.94 -13.80 -36.04
C ILE A 161 -21.41 -12.97 -37.25
N GLN A 162 -21.78 -13.62 -38.35
CA GLN A 162 -22.32 -12.92 -39.53
C GLN A 162 -23.66 -12.24 -39.24
N ALA A 163 -24.52 -12.88 -38.45
CA ALA A 163 -25.78 -12.28 -38.03
C ALA A 163 -25.57 -11.05 -37.11
N GLU A 164 -24.57 -11.09 -36.23
CA GLU A 164 -24.19 -9.97 -35.36
C GLU A 164 -23.61 -8.80 -36.18
N MET A 165 -22.79 -9.07 -37.20
CA MET A 165 -22.19 -8.04 -38.06
C MET A 165 -23.18 -7.37 -39.03
N GLN A 166 -24.33 -8.00 -39.31
CA GLN A 166 -25.39 -7.42 -40.14
C GLN A 166 -26.41 -6.60 -39.35
N LYS A 167 -26.23 -6.50 -38.03
CA LYS A 167 -27.08 -5.67 -37.18
C LYS A 167 -26.62 -4.21 -37.30
N PRO A 168 -27.51 -3.28 -37.69
CA PRO A 168 -27.15 -1.87 -37.85
C PRO A 168 -26.83 -1.19 -36.51
#